data_AF-A0A7S0A4H0-F1
#
_entry.id   AF-A0A7S0A4H0-F1
#
_cell.length_a   1.000
_cell.length_b   1.000
_cell.length_c   1.000
_cell.angle_alpha   90.00
_cell.angle_beta   90.00
_cell.angle_gamma   90.00
#
_symmetry.space_group_name_H-M   'P 1'
#
loop_
_entity.id
_entity.type
_entity.pdbx_description
1 polymer ?
#
loop_
_entity_poly.entity_id
_entity_poly.type
_entity_poly.pdbx_seq_one_letter_code
_entity_poly.pdbx_strand_id
1 'polypeptide(L)'
;MVERHLTLLVAADLRTMLGYLLYYILPEVGLMGTGQVLWVEQVAVLEGMRHRGVGRRLMNWAVEEAKRAECDAVRLTPIGKSPAFYTALGFQLADANRMELRLKLGTLMTYLSDGKPCGPMNFAQRQMAAAMGFASL
;
A
#
# COMPACT_ATOMS: atom_id res chain seq x y z
N MET A 1 -5.18 -8.70 -17.49
CA MET A 1 -4.55 -9.68 -16.58
C MET A 1 -3.87 -8.89 -15.48
N VAL A 2 -4.10 -9.21 -14.21
CA VAL A 2 -3.48 -8.47 -13.10
C VAL A 2 -2.10 -9.07 -12.84
N GLU A 3 -1.07 -8.23 -12.88
CA GLU A 3 0.29 -8.65 -12.55
C GLU A 3 0.39 -8.93 -11.05
N ARG A 4 0.97 -10.09 -10.71
CA ARG A 4 1.14 -10.53 -9.32
C ARG A 4 2.62 -10.59 -9.00
N HIS A 5 2.96 -10.06 -7.84
CA HIS A 5 4.33 -9.95 -7.37
C HIS A 5 4.50 -10.83 -6.12
N LEU A 6 5.57 -11.65 -6.13
CA LEU A 6 5.99 -12.44 -4.99
C LEU A 6 7.30 -11.85 -4.45
N THR A 7 7.28 -11.43 -3.19
CA THR A 7 8.47 -10.94 -2.48
C THR A 7 8.85 -11.89 -1.37
N LEU A 8 10.14 -12.23 -1.30
CA LEU A 8 10.70 -13.13 -0.31
C LEU A 8 11.50 -12.33 0.72
N LEU A 9 11.28 -12.60 2.00
CA LEU A 9 12.20 -12.18 3.04
C LEU A 9 13.13 -13.35 3.36
N VAL A 10 14.41 -13.18 3.07
CA VAL A 10 15.45 -14.17 3.30
C VAL A 10 16.36 -13.76 4.46
N ALA A 11 16.96 -14.74 5.11
CA ALA A 11 18.03 -14.52 6.07
C ALA A 11 19.26 -13.90 5.38
N ALA A 12 20.15 -13.30 6.17
CA ALA A 12 21.34 -12.62 5.64
C ALA A 12 22.29 -13.56 4.86
N ASP A 13 22.26 -14.86 5.18
CA ASP A 13 23.01 -15.89 4.47
C ASP A 13 22.40 -16.29 3.11
N LEU A 14 21.23 -15.73 2.76
CA LEU A 14 20.45 -15.99 1.55
C LEU A 14 20.02 -17.46 1.36
N ARG A 15 20.12 -18.29 2.40
CA ARG A 15 19.80 -19.72 2.33
C ARG A 15 18.43 -20.05 2.89
N THR A 16 17.95 -19.23 3.83
CA THR A 16 16.70 -19.50 4.53
C THR A 16 15.65 -18.46 4.20
N MET A 17 14.53 -18.88 3.63
CA MET A 17 13.34 -18.04 3.48
C MET A 17 12.61 -17.93 4.83
N LEU A 18 12.52 -16.72 5.36
CA LEU A 18 11.85 -16.42 6.64
C LEU A 18 10.35 -16.18 6.47
N GLY A 19 9.93 -15.81 5.26
CA GLY A 19 8.53 -15.58 4.91
C GLY A 19 8.40 -14.97 3.52
N TYR A 20 7.16 -14.79 3.07
CA TYR A 20 6.86 -14.18 1.79
C TYR A 20 5.60 -13.31 1.83
N LEU A 21 5.49 -12.46 0.81
CA LEU A 21 4.35 -11.62 0.53
C LEU A 21 3.95 -11.78 -0.94
N LEU A 22 2.69 -12.11 -1.18
CA LEU A 22 2.06 -12.08 -2.49
C LEU A 22 1.11 -10.89 -2.55
N TYR A 23 1.27 -10.03 -3.55
CA TYR A 23 0.43 -8.85 -3.74
C TYR A 23 0.25 -8.51 -5.22
N TYR A 24 -0.68 -7.61 -5.48
CA TYR A 24 -0.89 -7.00 -6.79
C TYR A 24 -1.46 -5.59 -6.63
N ILE A 25 -1.35 -4.78 -7.68
CA ILE A 25 -1.87 -3.40 -7.70
C ILE A 25 -3.08 -3.34 -8.63
N LEU A 26 -4.14 -2.68 -8.18
CA LEU A 26 -5.35 -2.46 -8.96
C LEU A 26 -5.65 -0.96 -9.07
N PRO A 27 -6.16 -0.51 -10.24
CA PRO A 27 -6.78 0.80 -10.31
C PRO A 27 -8.04 0.82 -9.44
N GLU A 28 -8.25 1.93 -8.75
CA GLU A 28 -9.47 2.20 -8.00
C GLU A 28 -10.13 3.47 -8.54
N VAL A 29 -11.45 3.43 -8.71
CA VAL A 29 -12.24 4.63 -9.03
C VAL A 29 -13.02 5.00 -7.79
N GLY A 30 -12.64 6.12 -7.18
CA GLY A 30 -13.33 6.70 -6.03
C GLY A 30 -14.05 7.99 -6.37
N LEU A 31 -14.81 8.50 -5.40
CA LEU A 31 -15.54 9.78 -5.52
C LEU A 31 -14.62 10.98 -5.83
N MET A 32 -13.34 10.90 -5.49
CA MET A 32 -12.35 11.97 -5.69
C MET A 32 -11.44 11.74 -6.91
N GLY A 33 -11.75 10.75 -7.75
CA GLY A 33 -11.03 10.45 -8.98
C GLY A 33 -10.47 9.03 -9.04
N THR A 34 -9.58 8.81 -9.99
CA THR A 34 -8.86 7.54 -10.19
C THR A 34 -7.63 7.50 -9.30
N GLY A 35 -7.44 6.36 -8.64
CA GLY A 35 -6.33 6.06 -7.75
C GLY A 35 -5.86 4.62 -7.93
N GLN A 36 -5.02 4.15 -7.03
CA GLN A 36 -4.51 2.78 -7.06
C GLN A 36 -4.47 2.18 -5.66
N VAL A 37 -4.64 0.87 -5.57
CA VAL A 37 -4.56 0.14 -4.30
C VAL A 37 -3.63 -1.05 -4.45
N LEU A 38 -2.76 -1.26 -3.46
CA LEU A 38 -2.00 -2.49 -3.33
C LEU A 38 -2.82 -3.49 -2.52
N TRP A 39 -3.16 -4.62 -3.13
CA TRP A 39 -3.87 -5.72 -2.48
C TRP A 39 -2.88 -6.82 -2.05
N VAL A 40 -2.79 -7.05 -0.75
CA VAL A 40 -2.05 -8.18 -0.20
C VAL A 40 -2.93 -9.42 -0.24
N GLU A 41 -2.58 -10.34 -1.12
CA GLU A 41 -3.27 -11.61 -1.29
C GLU A 41 -2.86 -12.60 -0.21
N GLN A 42 -1.56 -12.67 0.09
CA GLN A 42 -1.05 -13.61 1.07
C GLN A 42 0.20 -13.08 1.75
N VAL A 43 0.27 -13.27 3.07
CA VAL A 43 1.49 -13.11 3.85
C VAL A 43 1.69 -14.36 4.68
N ALA A 44 2.90 -14.92 4.62
CA ALA A 44 3.25 -16.10 5.39
C ALA A 44 4.63 -15.94 6.02
N VAL A 45 4.76 -16.46 7.23
CA VAL A 45 6.00 -16.43 8.01
C VAL A 45 6.32 -17.86 8.42
N LEU A 46 7.59 -18.23 8.22
CA LEU A 46 8.14 -19.50 8.69
C LEU A 46 7.81 -19.67 10.18
N GLU A 47 7.28 -20.83 10.56
CA GLU A 47 6.65 -21.02 11.88
C GLU A 47 7.57 -20.66 13.05
N GLY A 48 8.81 -21.13 13.04
CA GLY A 48 9.82 -20.81 14.06
C GLY A 48 10.25 -19.33 14.11
N MET A 49 9.85 -18.54 13.11
CA MET A 49 10.16 -17.11 12.98
C MET A 49 8.96 -16.20 13.26
N ARG A 50 7.80 -16.78 13.60
CA ARG A 50 6.64 -16.01 14.07
C ARG A 50 6.97 -15.28 15.38
N HIS A 51 6.25 -14.19 15.64
CA HIS A 51 6.46 -13.32 16.81
C HIS A 51 7.85 -12.66 16.92
N ARG A 52 8.72 -12.80 15.90
CA ARG A 52 10.05 -12.14 15.83
C ARG A 52 10.07 -10.89 14.93
N GLY A 53 8.90 -10.32 14.65
CA GLY A 53 8.77 -9.14 13.79
C GLY A 53 8.87 -9.38 12.28
N VAL A 54 9.01 -10.63 11.82
CA VAL A 54 9.08 -10.95 10.37
C VAL A 54 7.83 -10.51 9.61
N GLY A 55 6.64 -10.82 10.14
CA GLY A 55 5.38 -10.38 9.52
C GLY A 55 5.27 -8.85 9.42
N ARG A 56 5.71 -8.14 10.46
CA ARG A 56 5.77 -6.67 10.46
C ARG A 56 6.69 -6.15 9.36
N ARG A 57 7.86 -6.76 9.16
CA ARG A 57 8.80 -6.39 8.08
C ARG A 57 8.19 -6.59 6.70
N LEU A 58 7.51 -7.72 6.46
CA LEU A 58 6.82 -8.00 5.20
C LEU A 58 5.70 -6.97 4.93
N MET A 59 4.89 -6.65 5.94
CA MET A 59 3.82 -5.66 5.77
C MET A 59 4.37 -4.24 5.60
N ASN A 60 5.42 -3.86 6.31
CA ASN A 60 6.08 -2.57 6.10
C ASN A 60 6.66 -2.47 4.68
N TRP A 61 7.23 -3.55 4.17
CA TRP A 61 7.67 -3.61 2.77
C TRP A 61 6.51 -3.38 1.81
N ALA A 62 5.34 -3.99 2.05
CA ALA A 62 4.14 -3.78 1.24
C ALA A 62 3.69 -2.30 1.24
N VAL A 63 3.79 -1.64 2.39
CA VAL A 63 3.46 -0.21 2.55
C VAL A 63 4.43 0.67 1.77
N GLU A 64 5.74 0.40 1.85
CA GLU A 64 6.73 1.16 1.07
C GLU A 64 6.56 0.91 -0.43
N GLU A 65 6.23 -0.30 -0.84
CA GLU A 65 5.95 -0.62 -2.25
C GLU A 65 4.69 0.07 -2.75
N ALA A 66 3.63 0.09 -1.94
CA ALA A 66 2.42 0.85 -2.25
C ALA A 66 2.71 2.36 -2.38
N LYS A 67 3.56 2.92 -1.53
CA LYS A 67 3.98 4.33 -1.66
C LYS A 67 4.76 4.58 -2.96
N ARG A 68 5.70 3.70 -3.32
CA ARG A 68 6.46 3.80 -4.58
C ARG A 68 5.58 3.69 -5.80
N ALA A 69 4.55 2.85 -5.73
CA ALA A 69 3.53 2.70 -6.76
C ALA A 69 2.46 3.79 -6.71
N GLU A 70 2.59 4.79 -5.82
CA GLU A 70 1.61 5.87 -5.63
C GLU A 70 0.18 5.36 -5.35
N CYS A 71 0.06 4.24 -4.63
CA CYS A 71 -1.21 3.73 -4.17
C CYS A 71 -1.77 4.58 -3.02
N ASP A 72 -3.08 4.76 -2.99
CA ASP A 72 -3.80 5.46 -1.94
C ASP A 72 -3.96 4.62 -0.68
N ALA A 73 -3.87 3.30 -0.81
CA ALA A 73 -4.02 2.36 0.30
C ALA A 73 -3.32 1.02 0.07
N VAL A 74 -3.10 0.32 1.19
CA VAL A 74 -2.84 -1.13 1.22
C VAL A 74 -4.07 -1.83 1.75
N ARG A 75 -4.53 -2.91 1.10
CA ARG A 75 -5.70 -3.68 1.49
C ARG A 75 -5.42 -5.17 1.62
N LEU A 76 -6.23 -5.82 2.45
CA LEU A 76 -6.19 -7.27 2.63
C LEU A 76 -7.51 -7.78 3.18
N THR A 77 -7.74 -9.09 3.04
CA THR A 77 -8.79 -9.82 3.75
C THR A 77 -8.15 -10.57 4.92
N PRO A 78 -8.47 -10.22 6.18
CA PRO A 78 -7.92 -10.94 7.32
C PRO A 78 -8.63 -12.29 7.47
N ILE A 79 -7.90 -13.30 7.95
CA ILE A 79 -8.44 -14.63 8.26
C ILE A 79 -8.20 -15.00 9.73
N GLY A 80 -9.14 -15.72 10.34
CA GLY A 80 -9.03 -16.24 11.70
C GLY A 80 -8.64 -15.16 12.73
N LYS A 81 -7.53 -15.39 13.46
CA LYS A 81 -7.04 -14.51 14.52
C LYS A 81 -6.10 -13.38 14.04
N SER A 82 -5.91 -13.23 12.73
CA SER A 82 -5.02 -12.21 12.16
C SER A 82 -5.48 -10.74 12.27
N PRO A 83 -6.77 -10.36 12.46
CA PRO A 83 -7.16 -8.96 12.56
C PRO A 83 -6.37 -8.15 13.58
N ALA A 84 -6.12 -8.72 14.77
CA ALA A 84 -5.35 -8.05 15.83
C ALA A 84 -3.91 -7.70 15.41
N PHE A 85 -3.29 -8.55 14.58
CA PHE A 85 -1.97 -8.26 14.02
C PHE A 85 -2.00 -7.05 13.08
N TYR A 86 -2.99 -6.96 12.20
CA TYR A 86 -3.11 -5.85 11.25
C TYR A 86 -3.55 -4.55 11.93
N THR A 87 -4.44 -4.61 12.93
CA THR A 87 -4.78 -3.44 13.74
C THR A 87 -3.56 -2.85 14.45
N ALA A 88 -2.66 -3.69 14.96
CA ALA A 88 -1.39 -3.23 15.55
C ALA A 88 -0.39 -2.63 14.53
N LEU A 89 -0.68 -2.75 13.23
CA LEU A 89 0.04 -2.10 12.13
C LEU A 89 -0.68 -0.84 11.60
N GLY A 90 -1.82 -0.47 12.21
CA GLY A 90 -2.61 0.71 11.81
C GLY A 90 -3.66 0.42 10.74
N PHE A 91 -3.86 -0.84 10.32
CA PHE A 91 -4.96 -1.19 9.43
C PHE A 91 -6.29 -1.08 10.18
N GLN A 92 -7.30 -0.56 9.48
CA GLN A 92 -8.65 -0.38 9.98
C GLN A 92 -9.61 -1.25 9.17
N LEU A 93 -10.73 -1.65 9.79
CA LEU A 93 -11.76 -2.39 9.10
C LEU A 93 -12.49 -1.44 8.14
N ALA A 94 -12.49 -1.76 6.84
CA ALA A 94 -13.22 -1.00 5.83
C ALA A 94 -14.65 -1.54 5.67
N ASP A 95 -14.81 -2.85 5.74
CA ASP A 95 -16.07 -3.59 5.70
C ASP A 95 -15.90 -4.96 6.39
N ALA A 96 -16.94 -5.79 6.40
CA ALA A 96 -16.94 -7.07 7.12
C ALA A 96 -15.74 -8.00 6.81
N ASN A 97 -15.16 -7.92 5.61
CA ASN A 97 -14.16 -8.88 5.14
C ASN A 97 -12.85 -8.22 4.69
N ARG A 98 -12.68 -6.91 4.93
CA ARG A 98 -11.55 -6.17 4.37
C ARG A 98 -11.00 -5.16 5.36
N MET A 99 -9.68 -5.18 5.49
CA MET A 99 -8.94 -4.16 6.23
C MET A 99 -8.11 -3.31 5.27
N GLU A 100 -7.99 -2.02 5.59
CA GLU A 100 -7.19 -1.08 4.81
C GLU A 100 -6.29 -0.21 5.68
N LEU A 101 -5.13 0.13 5.14
CA LEU A 101 -4.26 1.19 5.63
C LEU A 101 -4.19 2.27 4.55
N ARG A 102 -4.81 3.42 4.81
CA ARG A 102 -4.74 4.56 3.89
C ARG A 102 -3.41 5.27 3.99
N LEU A 103 -2.81 5.54 2.83
CA LEU A 103 -1.55 6.23 2.69
C LEU A 103 -1.84 7.73 2.54
N LYS A 104 -1.29 8.54 3.43
CA LYS A 104 -1.26 10.00 3.25
C LYS A 104 -0.17 10.31 2.22
N LEU A 105 -0.48 10.12 0.93
CA LEU A 105 0.38 10.64 -0.12
C LEU A 105 0.40 12.17 0.02
N GLY A 106 1.60 12.76 0.06
CA GLY A 106 1.78 14.20 0.20
C GLY A 106 0.82 14.95 -0.71
N THR A 107 0.02 15.83 -0.13
CA THR A 107 -1.00 16.55 -0.87
C THR A 107 -0.34 17.60 -1.74
N LEU A 108 -0.12 17.30 -3.01
CA LEU A 108 0.01 18.36 -4.01
C LEU A 108 -1.39 18.96 -4.18
N MET A 109 -1.53 20.22 -3.79
CA MET A 109 -2.78 20.95 -3.90
C MET A 109 -2.99 21.37 -5.34
N THR A 110 -4.18 21.12 -5.88
CA THR A 110 -4.60 21.82 -7.10
C THR A 110 -4.93 23.26 -6.74
N TYR A 111 -4.39 24.20 -7.53
CA TYR A 111 -4.81 25.59 -7.53
C TYR A 111 -5.60 25.84 -8.81
N LEU A 112 -6.76 26.48 -8.68
CA LEU A 112 -7.47 27.05 -9.83
C LEU A 112 -6.60 28.14 -10.49
N SER A 113 -6.92 28.49 -11.73
CA SER A 113 -6.30 29.64 -12.41
C SER A 113 -6.49 30.97 -11.67
N ASP A 114 -7.44 31.04 -10.73
CA ASP A 114 -7.66 32.17 -9.81
C ASP A 114 -6.88 32.03 -8.48
N GLY A 115 -6.03 31.01 -8.33
CA GLY A 115 -5.20 30.77 -7.14
C GLY A 115 -5.93 30.12 -5.95
N LYS A 116 -7.18 29.68 -6.10
CA LYS A 116 -7.89 29.01 -5.00
C LYS A 116 -7.55 27.52 -4.89
N PRO A 117 -7.39 27.00 -3.66
CA PRO A 117 -7.19 25.57 -3.43
C PRO A 117 -8.48 24.79 -3.78
N CYS A 118 -8.38 23.85 -4.72
CA CYS A 118 -9.51 23.05 -5.19
C CYS A 118 -9.54 21.62 -4.64
N GLY A 119 -8.65 21.31 -3.70
CA GLY A 119 -8.52 19.98 -3.09
C GLY A 119 -7.26 19.24 -3.55
N PRO A 120 -7.04 18.04 -2.99
CA PRO A 120 -5.86 17.23 -3.30
C PRO A 120 -5.86 16.82 -4.78
N MET A 121 -4.71 16.89 -5.44
CA MET A 121 -4.55 16.30 -6.79
C MET A 121 -4.82 14.79 -6.75
N ASN A 122 -5.65 14.33 -7.68
CA ASN A 122 -5.80 12.92 -7.99
C ASN A 122 -4.61 12.39 -8.82
N PHE A 123 -4.54 11.08 -9.02
CA PHE A 123 -3.41 10.43 -9.72
C PHE A 123 -3.17 10.97 -11.13
N ALA A 124 -4.23 11.16 -11.92
CA ALA A 124 -4.11 11.71 -13.28
C ALA A 124 -3.55 13.14 -13.28
N GLN A 125 -3.99 13.96 -12.32
CA GLN A 125 -3.47 15.32 -12.13
C GLN A 125 -2.00 15.33 -11.68
N ARG A 126 -1.58 14.37 -10.84
CA ARG A 126 -0.17 14.24 -10.43
C ARG A 126 0.74 13.81 -11.58
N GLN A 127 0.31 12.85 -12.40
CA GLN A 127 1.06 12.46 -13.60
C GLN A 127 1.22 13.63 -14.58
N MET A 128 0.15 14.41 -14.79
CA MET A 128 0.21 15.62 -15.60
C MET A 128 1.14 16.68 -15.00
N ALA A 129 1.08 16.94 -13.69
CA ALA A 129 1.95 17.89 -13.01
C ALA A 129 3.44 17.47 -13.07
N ALA A 130 3.72 16.18 -12.89
CA ALA A 130 5.06 15.61 -13.04
C ALA A 130 5.58 15.73 -14.48
N ALA A 131 4.73 15.45 -15.49
CA ALA A 131 5.07 15.63 -16.90
C ALA A 131 5.30 17.10 -17.29
N MET A 132 4.70 18.04 -16.56
CA MET A 132 4.86 19.48 -16.76
C MET A 132 6.04 20.10 -15.98
N GLY A 133 6.82 19.30 -15.24
CA GLY A 133 8.04 19.77 -14.57
C GLY A 133 7.81 20.59 -13.30
N PHE A 134 6.62 20.54 -12.70
CA PHE A 134 6.39 21.09 -11.36
C PHE A 134 6.99 20.16 -10.31
N ALA A 135 8.32 20.20 -10.16
CA ALA A 135 8.99 19.57 -9.03
C ALA A 135 8.57 20.27 -7.73
N SER A 136 8.10 19.50 -6.75
CA SER A 136 7.74 19.97 -5.41
C SER A 136 8.87 20.83 -4.81
N LEU A 137 8.52 22.04 -4.38
CA LEU A 137 9.23 22.78 -3.32
C LEU A 137 8.82 22.24 -1.96
#